data_AF-A0A7X7AF02-F1
#
_entry.id   AF-A0A7X7AF02-F1
#
_cell.length_a   1.000
_cell.length_b   1.000
_cell.length_c   1.000
_cell.angle_alpha   90.00
_cell.angle_beta   90.00
_cell.angle_gamma   90.00
#
_symmetry.space_group_name_H-M   'P 1'
#
loop_
_entity.id
_entity.type
_entity.pdbx_description
1 polymer ?
#
loop_
_entity_poly.entity_id
_entity_poly.type
_entity_poly.pdbx_seq_one_letter_code
_entity_poly.pdbx_strand_id
1 'polypeptide(L)'
;MENRITERMLSGMGHAEEVGQALSTNLRTQNRIFQQIAELSQQQLVWLQNAEEETDEGLLDLLAQRQQLMDKVDRLTAVAWDWTNQVFREKETRSLKRRTFSDSLGYLMREISLGQREDISQLLRQRTELIQTIQQNDDKARLMAENRLVAIRKNLQDVREKRRTNKAYAGYDLGEDSIFIDYRR
;
A
#
# COMPACT_ATOMS: atom_id res chain seq x y z
N MET A 1 22.41 29.81 -48.24
CA MET A 1 21.62 30.31 -47.08
C MET A 1 20.63 29.24 -46.58
N GLU A 2 20.89 27.94 -46.78
CA GLU A 2 19.89 26.88 -46.53
C GLU A 2 20.23 25.96 -45.33
N ASN A 3 21.40 26.10 -44.69
CA ASN A 3 21.80 25.23 -43.57
C ASN A 3 21.33 25.69 -42.18
N ARG A 4 20.63 26.83 -42.05
CA ARG A 4 20.17 27.32 -40.72
C ARG A 4 18.79 26.81 -40.30
N ILE A 5 18.01 26.24 -41.21
CA ILE A 5 16.65 25.78 -40.91
C ILE A 5 16.68 24.33 -40.40
N THR A 6 17.59 23.50 -40.91
CA THR A 6 17.76 22.10 -40.50
C THR A 6 18.50 21.94 -39.18
N GLU A 7 19.45 22.83 -38.84
CA GLU A 7 20.11 22.80 -37.52
C GLU A 7 19.19 23.21 -36.37
N ARG A 8 18.15 24.02 -36.64
CA ARG A 8 17.12 24.36 -35.63
C ARG A 8 16.11 23.24 -35.37
N MET A 9 16.00 22.26 -36.26
CA MET A 9 15.12 21.09 -36.03
C MET A 9 15.80 19.98 -35.23
N LEU A 10 17.11 20.08 -34.99
CA LEU A 10 17.90 19.07 -34.28
C LEU A 10 18.58 19.60 -33.01
N SER A 11 18.36 20.86 -32.63
CA SER A 11 18.87 21.43 -31.38
C SER A 11 17.84 21.38 -30.25
N GLY A 12 17.91 20.33 -29.43
CA GLY A 12 17.39 20.29 -28.06
C GLY A 12 15.90 20.03 -27.91
N MET A 13 15.54 18.87 -27.35
CA MET A 13 14.27 18.78 -26.61
C MET A 13 14.27 19.91 -25.58
N GLY A 14 13.21 20.72 -25.54
CA GLY A 14 13.09 21.73 -24.49
C GLY A 14 13.13 21.04 -23.12
N HIS A 15 13.73 21.67 -22.11
CA HIS A 15 13.89 21.08 -20.77
C HIS A 15 12.57 20.49 -20.20
N ALA A 16 11.43 21.15 -20.48
CA ALA A 16 10.10 20.65 -20.14
C ALA A 16 9.75 19.30 -20.81
N GLU A 17 10.09 19.09 -22.09
CA GLU A 17 9.85 17.82 -22.81
C GLU A 17 10.74 16.70 -22.27
N GLU A 18 11.99 17.02 -21.89
CA GLU A 18 12.89 16.06 -21.25
C GLU A 18 12.35 15.63 -19.89
N VAL A 19 11.90 16.59 -19.09
CA VAL A 19 11.25 16.33 -17.80
C VAL A 19 9.93 15.57 -17.98
N GLY A 20 9.14 15.88 -19.02
CA GLY A 20 7.94 15.14 -19.38
C GLY A 20 8.24 13.66 -19.65
N GLN A 21 9.27 13.38 -20.45
CA GLN A 21 9.70 12.01 -20.75
C GLN A 21 10.21 11.26 -19.51
N ALA A 22 11.00 11.94 -18.66
CA ALA A 22 11.50 11.38 -17.41
C ALA A 22 10.35 11.07 -16.45
N LEU A 23 9.36 11.97 -16.36
CA LEU A 23 8.16 11.78 -15.56
C LEU A 23 7.35 10.57 -16.05
N SER A 24 7.08 10.44 -17.36
CA SER A 24 6.40 9.25 -17.90
C SER A 24 7.11 7.95 -17.53
N THR A 25 8.45 7.89 -17.67
CA THR A 25 9.24 6.70 -17.29
C THR A 25 9.17 6.40 -15.80
N ASN A 26 9.22 7.44 -14.97
CA ASN A 26 9.09 7.32 -13.52
C ASN A 26 7.67 6.84 -13.14
N LEU A 27 6.62 7.42 -13.73
CA LEU A 27 5.23 7.01 -13.49
C LEU A 27 4.98 5.56 -13.87
N ARG A 28 5.52 5.07 -15.00
CA ARG A 28 5.46 3.64 -15.39
C ARG A 28 6.11 2.74 -14.34
N THR A 29 7.28 3.14 -13.84
CA THR A 29 8.00 2.38 -12.80
C THR A 29 7.17 2.32 -11.51
N GLN A 30 6.63 3.45 -11.08
CA GLN A 30 5.73 3.51 -9.92
C GLN A 30 4.47 2.65 -10.14
N ASN A 31 3.84 2.68 -11.31
CA ASN A 31 2.66 1.86 -11.60
C ASN A 31 2.98 0.36 -11.55
N ARG A 32 4.16 -0.06 -12.03
CA ARG A 32 4.62 -1.44 -11.87
C ARG A 32 4.80 -1.83 -10.40
N ILE A 33 5.30 -0.93 -9.57
CA ILE A 33 5.42 -1.17 -8.12
C ILE A 33 4.02 -1.24 -7.47
N PHE A 34 3.09 -0.35 -7.82
CA PHE A 34 1.71 -0.42 -7.35
C PHE A 34 1.02 -1.72 -7.75
N GLN A 35 1.28 -2.24 -8.96
CA GLN A 35 0.79 -3.54 -9.38
C GLN A 35 1.30 -4.67 -8.45
N GLN A 36 2.59 -4.66 -8.10
CA GLN A 36 3.16 -5.61 -7.14
C GLN A 36 2.54 -5.48 -5.75
N ILE A 37 2.29 -4.24 -5.28
CA ILE A 37 1.62 -4.00 -4.00
C ILE A 37 0.18 -4.53 -4.05
N ALA A 38 -0.54 -4.35 -5.17
CA ALA A 38 -1.88 -4.90 -5.35
C ALA A 38 -1.88 -6.44 -5.27
N GLU A 39 -0.92 -7.10 -5.91
CA GLU A 39 -0.74 -8.56 -5.82
C GLU A 39 -0.46 -9.01 -4.38
N LEU A 40 0.44 -8.34 -3.67
CA LEU A 40 0.72 -8.64 -2.25
C LEU A 40 -0.50 -8.38 -1.35
N SER A 41 -1.29 -7.34 -1.62
CA SER A 41 -2.53 -7.06 -0.87
C SER A 41 -3.57 -8.17 -1.07
N GLN A 42 -3.65 -8.73 -2.28
CA GLN A 42 -4.51 -9.86 -2.57
C GLN A 42 -4.00 -11.15 -1.91
N GLN A 43 -2.69 -11.38 -1.92
CA GLN A 43 -2.08 -12.53 -1.22
C GLN A 43 -2.33 -12.46 0.29
N GLN A 44 -2.19 -11.28 0.90
CA GLN A 44 -2.54 -11.05 2.30
C GLN A 44 -4.02 -11.39 2.59
N LEU A 45 -4.92 -10.99 1.69
CA LEU A 45 -6.35 -11.30 1.83
C LEU A 45 -6.60 -12.81 1.79
N VAL A 46 -5.99 -13.52 0.84
CA VAL A 46 -6.10 -14.99 0.73
C VAL A 46 -5.50 -15.68 1.96
N TRP A 47 -4.36 -15.20 2.44
CA TRP A 47 -3.74 -15.72 3.67
C TRP A 47 -4.69 -15.63 4.86
N LEU A 48 -5.32 -14.46 5.06
CA LEU A 48 -6.27 -14.25 6.14
C LEU A 48 -7.55 -15.10 6.01
N GLN A 49 -7.93 -15.49 4.79
CA GLN A 49 -9.05 -16.41 4.56
C GLN A 49 -8.72 -17.85 4.94
N ASN A 50 -7.45 -18.26 4.81
CA ASN A 50 -7.00 -19.65 5.01
C ASN A 50 -6.27 -19.88 6.35
N ALA A 51 -6.24 -18.86 7.23
CA ALA A 51 -5.38 -18.80 8.41
C ALA A 51 -5.72 -19.79 9.56
N GLU A 52 -6.54 -20.82 9.32
CA GLU A 52 -6.75 -21.92 10.27
C GLU A 52 -5.56 -22.90 10.29
N GLU A 53 -4.72 -22.92 9.24
CA GLU A 53 -3.63 -23.89 9.07
C GLU A 53 -2.21 -23.28 8.98
N GLU A 54 -2.10 -21.94 8.85
CA GLU A 54 -0.82 -21.27 8.55
C GLU A 54 -0.26 -20.46 9.73
N THR A 55 1.07 -20.49 9.90
CA THR A 55 1.79 -19.65 10.86
C THR A 55 1.75 -18.19 10.43
N ASP A 56 1.66 -17.25 11.38
CA ASP A 56 1.59 -15.81 11.08
C ASP A 56 2.89 -15.23 10.43
N GLU A 57 3.97 -16.02 10.32
CA GLU A 57 5.24 -15.63 9.69
C GLU A 57 5.06 -15.20 8.22
N GLY A 58 4.28 -15.96 7.43
CA GLY A 58 4.03 -15.60 6.02
C GLY A 58 3.30 -14.28 5.85
N LEU A 59 2.40 -13.95 6.77
CA LEU A 59 1.71 -12.65 6.79
C LEU A 59 2.67 -11.50 7.09
N LEU A 60 3.62 -11.69 8.02
CA LEU A 60 4.62 -10.68 8.36
C LEU A 60 5.58 -10.42 7.19
N ASP A 61 5.98 -11.46 6.47
CA ASP A 61 6.83 -11.33 5.28
C ASP A 61 6.13 -10.55 4.16
N LEU A 62 4.84 -10.82 3.93
CA LEU A 62 4.03 -10.06 2.97
C LEU A 62 3.97 -8.58 3.34
N LEU A 63 3.72 -8.26 4.62
CA LEU A 63 3.68 -6.87 5.09
C LEU A 63 5.03 -6.17 4.96
N ALA A 64 6.13 -6.86 5.27
CA ALA A 64 7.48 -6.31 5.15
C ALA A 64 7.82 -5.99 3.67
N GLN A 65 7.49 -6.91 2.75
CA GLN A 65 7.69 -6.68 1.31
C GLN A 65 6.87 -5.49 0.81
N ARG A 66 5.60 -5.37 1.24
CA ARG A 66 4.75 -4.22 0.89
C ARG A 66 5.34 -2.90 1.39
N GLN A 67 5.84 -2.85 2.61
CA GLN A 67 6.46 -1.64 3.17
C GLN A 67 7.68 -1.21 2.34
N GLN A 68 8.56 -2.15 1.97
CA GLN A 68 9.73 -1.85 1.13
C GLN A 68 9.35 -1.29 -0.25
N LEU A 69 8.23 -1.76 -0.83
CA LEU A 69 7.73 -1.24 -2.10
C LEU A 69 7.12 0.15 -1.95
N MET A 70 6.38 0.41 -0.87
CA MET A 70 5.84 1.74 -0.56
C MET A 70 6.98 2.76 -0.38
N ASP A 71 8.03 2.41 0.35
CA ASP A 71 9.20 3.28 0.53
C ASP A 71 9.87 3.65 -0.81
N LYS A 72 9.87 2.72 -1.79
CA LYS A 72 10.39 2.99 -3.13
C LYS A 72 9.48 3.96 -3.90
N VAL A 73 8.16 3.79 -3.81
CA VAL A 73 7.20 4.72 -4.43
C VAL A 73 7.33 6.12 -3.86
N ASP A 74 7.50 6.27 -2.54
CA ASP A 74 7.66 7.56 -1.89
C ASP A 74 8.90 8.30 -2.42
N ARG A 75 10.03 7.60 -2.54
CA ARG A 75 11.26 8.15 -3.13
C ARG A 75 11.06 8.59 -4.59
N LEU A 76 10.42 7.74 -5.40
CA LEU A 76 10.14 8.07 -6.81
C LEU A 76 9.18 9.26 -6.94
N THR A 77 8.22 9.40 -6.02
CA THR A 77 7.25 10.49 -5.98
C THR A 77 7.93 11.81 -5.58
N ALA A 78 8.84 11.78 -4.61
CA ALA A 78 9.66 12.93 -4.26
C ALA A 78 10.51 13.42 -5.45
N VAL A 79 11.15 12.49 -6.17
CA VAL A 79 11.92 12.83 -7.38
C VAL A 79 11.03 13.45 -8.47
N ALA A 80 9.84 12.89 -8.73
CA ALA A 80 8.90 13.45 -9.68
C ALA A 80 8.44 14.87 -9.28
N TRP A 81 8.23 15.10 -7.99
CA TRP A 81 7.90 16.42 -7.44
C TRP A 81 9.04 17.44 -7.65
N ASP A 82 10.29 17.03 -7.44
CA ASP A 82 11.44 17.92 -7.64
C ASP A 82 11.59 18.33 -9.11
N TRP A 83 11.46 17.39 -10.06
CA TRP A 83 11.53 17.70 -11.49
C TRP A 83 10.41 18.62 -11.95
N THR A 84 9.16 18.33 -11.58
CA THR A 84 8.02 19.20 -11.96
C THR A 84 8.16 20.61 -11.38
N ASN A 85 8.75 20.73 -10.18
CA ASN A 85 9.04 22.04 -9.57
C ASN A 85 10.18 22.80 -10.25
N GLN A 86 11.20 22.11 -10.77
CA GLN A 86 12.31 22.75 -11.48
C GLN A 86 11.81 23.47 -12.73
N VAL A 87 11.06 22.76 -13.59
CA VAL A 87 10.47 23.35 -14.83
C VAL A 87 9.60 24.56 -14.52
N PHE A 88 8.83 24.50 -13.43
CA PHE A 88 8.01 25.62 -13.00
C PHE A 88 8.84 26.83 -12.56
N ARG A 89 9.89 26.61 -11.74
CA ARG A 89 10.73 27.70 -11.19
C ARG A 89 11.49 28.47 -12.26
N GLU A 90 11.84 27.82 -13.37
CA GLU A 90 12.51 28.48 -14.50
C GLU A 90 11.65 29.55 -15.17
N LYS A 91 10.32 29.44 -15.04
CA LYS A 91 9.36 30.28 -15.76
C LYS A 91 8.63 31.27 -14.87
N GLU A 92 8.53 31.01 -13.56
CA GLU A 92 7.82 31.88 -12.62
C GLU A 92 8.74 32.49 -11.56
N THR A 93 9.05 33.79 -11.73
CA THR A 93 9.93 34.59 -10.86
C THR A 93 9.29 35.07 -9.56
N ARG A 94 8.00 34.77 -9.32
CA ARG A 94 7.28 35.23 -8.12
C ARG A 94 7.32 34.22 -6.97
N SER A 95 7.65 34.73 -5.78
CA SER A 95 7.64 34.01 -4.50
C SER A 95 6.20 33.65 -4.08
N LEU A 96 5.70 32.49 -4.49
CA LEU A 96 4.47 31.91 -3.93
C LEU A 96 4.80 30.89 -2.84
N LYS A 97 4.25 31.12 -1.64
CA LYS A 97 4.66 30.51 -0.36
C LYS A 97 4.09 29.11 -0.06
N ARG A 98 3.18 28.53 -0.85
CA ARG A 98 2.77 27.11 -0.73
C ARG A 98 2.34 26.60 -2.11
N ARG A 99 2.95 25.52 -2.59
CA ARG A 99 2.64 24.88 -3.88
C ARG A 99 2.37 23.40 -3.68
N THR A 100 1.40 22.87 -4.44
CA THR A 100 1.06 21.44 -4.44
C THR A 100 1.62 20.73 -5.67
N PHE A 101 1.74 19.40 -5.60
CA PHE A 101 2.12 18.55 -6.75
C PHE A 101 1.25 18.78 -7.98
N SER A 102 -0.05 18.98 -7.77
CA SER A 102 -1.01 19.24 -8.83
C SER A 102 -0.69 20.52 -9.61
N ASP A 103 -0.27 21.59 -8.92
CA ASP A 103 0.04 22.87 -9.56
C ASP A 103 1.24 22.76 -10.50
N SER A 104 2.33 22.16 -10.01
CA SER A 104 3.57 21.98 -10.77
C SER A 104 3.39 21.00 -11.94
N LEU A 105 2.63 19.93 -11.72
CA LEU A 105 2.26 19.01 -12.79
C LEU A 105 1.38 19.70 -13.85
N GLY A 106 0.37 20.47 -13.44
CA GLY A 106 -0.52 21.18 -14.36
C GLY A 106 0.23 22.22 -15.21
N TYR A 107 1.31 22.81 -14.69
CA TYR A 107 2.21 23.62 -15.49
C TYR A 107 2.99 22.80 -16.51
N LEU A 108 3.69 21.74 -16.07
CA LEU A 108 4.44 20.85 -16.97
C LEU A 108 3.57 20.33 -18.12
N MET A 109 2.35 19.88 -17.81
CA MET A 109 1.39 19.37 -18.79
C MET A 109 1.00 20.41 -19.86
N ARG A 110 1.17 21.71 -19.63
CA ARG A 110 0.94 22.76 -20.66
C ARG A 110 2.16 22.98 -21.55
N GLU A 111 3.35 22.70 -21.04
CA GLU A 111 4.63 22.96 -21.72
C GLU A 111 5.13 21.78 -22.56
N ILE A 112 4.57 20.58 -22.38
CA ILE A 112 4.94 19.37 -23.13
C ILE A 112 3.99 19.07 -24.30
N SER A 113 4.44 18.22 -25.21
CA SER A 113 3.69 17.76 -26.37
C SER A 113 2.39 17.04 -26.00
N LEU A 114 1.38 17.11 -26.87
CA LEU A 114 0.08 16.47 -26.63
C LEU A 114 0.22 14.96 -26.37
N GLY A 115 1.09 14.27 -27.11
CA GLY A 115 1.34 12.85 -26.92
C GLY A 115 1.88 12.51 -25.52
N GLN A 116 2.82 13.30 -24.98
CA GLN A 116 3.30 13.10 -23.61
C GLN A 116 2.23 13.40 -22.56
N ARG A 117 1.37 14.42 -22.78
CA ARG A 117 0.25 14.71 -21.87
C ARG A 117 -0.73 13.55 -21.79
N GLU A 118 -1.08 12.96 -22.94
CA GLU A 118 -2.01 11.84 -22.99
C GLU A 118 -1.43 10.62 -22.28
N ASP A 119 -0.16 10.31 -22.53
CA ASP A 119 0.57 9.22 -21.86
C ASP A 119 0.61 9.41 -20.34
N ILE A 120 1.05 10.57 -19.85
CA ILE A 120 1.07 10.88 -18.41
C ILE A 120 -0.34 10.77 -17.80
N SER A 121 -1.35 11.30 -18.49
CA SER A 121 -2.74 11.23 -18.03
C SER A 121 -3.25 9.79 -17.91
N GLN A 122 -2.93 8.93 -18.88
CA GLN A 122 -3.27 7.51 -18.84
C GLN A 122 -2.57 6.80 -17.67
N LEU A 123 -1.27 7.08 -17.45
CA LEU A 123 -0.51 6.52 -16.35
C LEU A 123 -1.07 6.92 -14.98
N LEU A 124 -1.53 8.16 -14.82
CA LEU A 124 -2.16 8.63 -13.57
C LEU A 124 -3.54 7.99 -13.33
N ARG A 125 -4.32 7.71 -14.38
CA ARG A 125 -5.58 6.96 -14.25
C ARG A 125 -5.33 5.52 -13.82
N GLN A 126 -4.41 4.82 -14.51
CA GLN A 126 -4.02 3.45 -14.13
C GLN A 126 -3.57 3.37 -12.67
N ARG A 127 -2.77 4.35 -12.22
CA ARG A 127 -2.37 4.42 -10.81
C ARG A 127 -3.55 4.55 -9.86
N THR A 128 -4.52 5.39 -10.20
CA THR A 128 -5.71 5.61 -9.37
C THR A 128 -6.49 4.31 -9.20
N GLU A 129 -6.66 3.55 -10.28
CA GLU A 129 -7.31 2.24 -10.26
C GLU A 129 -6.55 1.22 -9.38
N LEU A 130 -5.21 1.20 -9.46
CA LEU A 130 -4.37 0.34 -8.61
C LEU A 130 -4.48 0.72 -7.13
N ILE A 131 -4.44 2.01 -6.80
CA ILE A 131 -4.58 2.49 -5.42
C ILE A 131 -5.96 2.10 -4.87
N GLN A 132 -7.03 2.26 -5.65
CA GLN A 132 -8.37 1.84 -5.25
C GLN A 132 -8.45 0.33 -5.00
N THR A 133 -7.82 -0.48 -5.85
CA THR A 133 -7.76 -1.94 -5.68
C THR A 133 -7.05 -2.32 -4.38
N ILE A 134 -5.89 -1.70 -4.11
CA ILE A 134 -5.14 -1.91 -2.87
C ILE A 134 -5.98 -1.53 -1.65
N GLN A 135 -6.63 -0.36 -1.67
CA GLN A 135 -7.49 0.10 -0.58
C GLN A 135 -8.64 -0.87 -0.29
N GLN A 136 -9.32 -1.35 -1.33
CA GLN A 136 -10.40 -2.32 -1.17
C GLN A 136 -9.92 -3.65 -0.57
N ASN A 137 -8.73 -4.12 -0.97
CA ASN A 137 -8.14 -5.33 -0.41
C ASN A 137 -7.72 -5.14 1.05
N ASP A 138 -7.12 -4.00 1.37
CA ASP A 138 -6.68 -3.65 2.72
C ASP A 138 -7.86 -3.50 3.68
N ASP A 139 -8.96 -2.86 3.24
CA ASP A 139 -10.17 -2.74 4.04
C ASP A 139 -10.78 -4.11 4.37
N LYS A 140 -10.84 -5.03 3.38
CA LYS A 140 -11.30 -6.41 3.59
C LYS A 140 -10.38 -7.17 4.53
N ALA A 141 -9.06 -7.08 4.32
CA ALA A 141 -8.06 -7.73 5.16
C ALA A 141 -8.15 -7.23 6.62
N ARG A 142 -8.36 -5.93 6.81
CA ARG A 142 -8.54 -5.33 8.14
C ARG A 142 -9.75 -5.89 8.85
N LEU A 143 -10.90 -5.97 8.18
CA LEU A 143 -12.13 -6.54 8.74
C LEU A 143 -11.95 -8.02 9.13
N MET A 144 -11.25 -8.82 8.31
CA MET A 144 -10.95 -10.22 8.62
C MET A 144 -10.03 -10.34 9.85
N ALA A 145 -8.97 -9.53 9.91
CA ALA A 145 -8.07 -9.53 11.06
C ALA A 145 -8.79 -9.11 12.36
N GLU A 146 -9.64 -8.08 12.31
CA GLU A 146 -10.46 -7.63 13.44
C GLU A 146 -11.39 -8.76 13.93
N ASN A 147 -12.09 -9.45 13.02
CA ASN A 147 -12.96 -10.58 13.35
C ASN A 147 -12.19 -11.72 14.01
N ARG A 148 -11.00 -12.05 13.49
CA ARG A 148 -10.13 -13.10 14.05
C ARG A 148 -9.66 -12.73 15.46
N LEU A 149 -9.30 -11.47 15.70
CA LEU A 149 -8.95 -10.98 17.05
C LEU A 149 -10.11 -11.08 18.04
N VAL A 150 -11.34 -10.81 17.61
CA VAL A 150 -12.54 -10.99 18.44
C VAL A 150 -12.72 -12.46 18.81
N ALA A 151 -12.58 -13.37 17.85
CA ALA A 151 -12.67 -14.82 18.10
C ALA A 151 -11.58 -15.31 19.07
N ILE A 152 -10.33 -14.87 18.91
CA ILE A 152 -9.22 -15.20 19.81
C ILE A 152 -9.50 -14.69 21.24
N ARG A 153 -10.01 -13.45 21.38
CA ARG A 153 -10.37 -12.90 22.70
C ARG A 153 -11.46 -13.71 23.39
N LYS A 154 -12.48 -14.13 22.63
CA LYS A 154 -13.55 -15.01 23.14
C LYS A 154 -13.00 -16.36 23.60
N ASN A 155 -12.19 -17.01 22.78
CA ASN A 155 -11.56 -18.30 23.13
C ASN A 155 -10.68 -18.18 24.39
N LEU A 156 -9.92 -17.09 24.53
CA LEU A 156 -9.12 -16.82 25.73
C LEU A 156 -9.99 -16.63 26.97
N GLN A 157 -11.14 -15.96 26.84
CA GLN A 157 -12.10 -15.83 27.93
C GLN A 157 -12.67 -17.20 28.33
N ASP A 158 -13.10 -18.00 27.37
CA ASP A 158 -13.65 -19.35 27.62
C ASP A 158 -12.60 -20.25 28.31
N VAL A 159 -11.34 -20.20 27.89
CA VAL A 159 -10.23 -20.93 28.54
C VAL A 159 -9.99 -20.42 29.97
N ARG A 160 -10.07 -19.11 30.22
CA ARG A 160 -9.94 -18.54 31.56
C ARG A 160 -11.10 -18.96 32.46
N GLU A 161 -12.33 -18.98 31.95
CA GLU A 161 -13.51 -19.42 32.68
C GLU A 161 -13.44 -20.91 33.01
N LYS A 162 -13.08 -21.77 32.04
CA LYS A 162 -12.83 -23.21 32.29
C LYS A 162 -11.75 -23.45 33.35
N ARG A 163 -10.67 -22.64 33.35
CA ARG A 163 -9.64 -22.73 34.39
C ARG A 163 -10.14 -22.28 35.77
N ARG A 164 -11.01 -21.26 35.83
CA ARG A 164 -11.64 -20.81 37.09
C ARG A 164 -12.59 -21.85 37.64
N THR A 165 -13.45 -22.42 36.82
CA THR A 165 -14.37 -23.49 37.25
C THR A 165 -13.60 -24.72 37.70
N ASN A 166 -12.58 -25.17 36.94
CA ASN A 166 -11.74 -26.30 37.36
C ASN A 166 -10.99 -26.04 38.67
N LYS A 167 -10.52 -24.81 38.92
CA LYS A 167 -9.92 -24.43 40.21
C LYS A 167 -10.95 -24.38 41.35
N ALA A 168 -12.18 -23.94 41.07
CA ALA A 168 -13.26 -24.00 42.05
C ALA A 168 -13.56 -25.46 42.43
N TYR A 169 -13.63 -26.37 41.45
CA TYR A 169 -13.81 -27.81 41.69
C TYR A 169 -12.62 -28.47 42.40
N ALA A 170 -11.38 -28.03 42.16
CA ALA A 170 -10.20 -28.51 42.89
C ALA A 170 -10.04 -27.90 44.30
N GLY A 171 -10.72 -26.78 44.58
CA GLY A 171 -10.81 -26.15 45.90
C GLY A 171 -11.95 -26.68 46.77
N TYR A 172 -12.87 -27.46 46.18
CA TYR A 172 -13.60 -28.47 46.94
C TYR A 172 -12.62 -29.61 47.19
N ASP A 173 -11.92 -29.52 48.32
CA ASP A 173 -11.48 -30.73 49.00
C ASP A 173 -12.73 -31.62 49.05
N LEU A 174 -12.72 -32.74 48.34
CA LEU A 174 -13.59 -33.86 48.68
C LEU A 174 -13.06 -34.32 50.03
N GLY A 175 -13.42 -33.56 51.06
CA GLY A 175 -13.17 -33.90 52.45
C GLY A 175 -13.56 -35.36 52.59
N GLU A 176 -12.66 -36.10 53.21
CA GLU A 176 -12.76 -37.51 53.54
C GLU A 176 -14.17 -37.88 54.01
N ASP A 177 -15.05 -38.20 53.06
CA ASP A 177 -16.37 -38.82 53.20
C ASP A 177 -17.02 -38.96 51.80
N SER A 178 -16.22 -39.41 50.83
CA SER A 178 -16.78 -39.92 49.58
C SER A 178 -17.51 -41.22 49.89
N ILE A 179 -18.83 -41.12 50.06
CA ILE A 179 -19.73 -42.25 50.16
C ILE A 179 -19.56 -43.12 48.91
N PHE A 180 -18.84 -44.24 49.06
CA PHE A 180 -18.88 -45.33 48.11
C PHE A 180 -20.27 -45.96 48.20
N ILE A 181 -21.14 -45.64 47.24
CA ILE A 181 -22.32 -46.47 46.97
C ILE A 181 -21.80 -47.74 46.28
N ASP A 182 -21.64 -48.80 47.07
CA ASP A 182 -21.27 -50.13 46.60
C ASP A 182 -22.46 -50.77 45.86
N TYR A 183 -22.41 -50.82 44.54
CA TYR A 183 -23.33 -51.64 43.74
C TYR A 183 -22.86 -53.10 43.74
N ARG A 184 -23.04 -53.80 44.87
CA ARG A 184 -22.99 -55.28 44.95
C ARG A 184 -23.92 -55.86 46.01
N ARG A 185 -25.20 -55.99 45.68
CA ARG A 185 -25.95 -57.28 45.61
C ARG A 185 -27.41 -57.04 45.25
#